data_AF-A0A2E3QUI2-F1
#
_entry.id   AF-A0A2E3QUI2-F1
#
_cell.length_a   1.000
_cell.length_b   1.000
_cell.length_c   1.000
_cell.angle_alpha   90.00
_cell.angle_beta   90.00
_cell.angle_gamma   90.00
#
_symmetry.space_group_name_H-M   'P 1'
#
loop_
_entity.id
_entity.type
_entity.pdbx_description
1 polymer ?
#
loop_
_entity_poly.entity_id
_entity_poly.type
_entity_poly.pdbx_seq_one_letter_code
_entity_poly.pdbx_strand_id
1 'polypeptide(L)'
;MPCLRFVLFLALLAGTSGCDLTASDTPDLAGLWTGSALLPNGFSASADLSQSGTTVGGTLRISGVFNPTDFSGDIDDLGRLSWTLQSGCERWSGILSLDESEDRMEGSINLDAGSCPDTRGASGTLRLERSTG
;
A
#
# COMPACT_ATOMS: atom_id res chain seq x y z
N MET A 1 24.66 35.76 15.54
CA MET A 1 24.75 34.29 15.60
C MET A 1 24.54 33.90 17.04
N PRO A 2 23.58 33.02 17.36
CA PRO A 2 22.37 32.54 16.67
C PRO A 2 21.20 32.25 17.66
N CYS A 3 20.64 31.03 17.80
CA CYS A 3 20.43 30.49 19.14
C CYS A 3 21.75 29.79 19.49
N LEU A 4 22.57 30.17 20.48
CA LEU A 4 23.38 31.39 20.78
C LEU A 4 22.69 32.77 20.46
N ARG A 5 23.28 33.92 20.06
CA ARG A 5 22.61 35.26 20.11
C ARG A 5 22.43 35.97 18.76
N PHE A 6 21.28 36.53 18.40
CA PHE A 6 21.27 37.91 17.85
C PHE A 6 19.87 38.51 17.91
N VAL A 7 19.82 39.61 18.65
CA VAL A 7 18.65 40.46 18.90
C VAL A 7 18.42 41.38 17.70
N LEU A 8 17.19 41.91 17.62
CA LEU A 8 16.79 43.18 17.01
C LEU A 8 16.19 43.07 15.59
N PHE A 9 14.87 43.11 15.47
CA PHE A 9 14.15 44.39 15.41
C PHE A 9 12.65 44.17 15.62
N LEU A 10 12.06 45.03 16.45
CA LEU A 10 10.62 45.15 16.68
C LEU A 10 9.89 45.52 15.38
N ALA A 11 8.81 44.81 15.09
CA ALA A 11 7.58 45.43 14.60
C ALA A 11 6.38 44.63 15.13
N LEU A 12 5.65 45.28 16.03
CA LEU A 12 4.31 44.93 16.48
C LEU A 12 3.39 44.73 15.26
N LEU A 13 2.70 43.59 15.17
CA LEU A 13 1.32 43.49 14.70
C LEU A 13 0.74 42.15 15.18
N ALA A 14 -0.49 42.23 15.68
CA ALA A 14 -1.25 41.16 16.29
C ALA A 14 -1.33 39.91 15.41
N GLY A 15 -1.20 38.74 16.04
CA GLY A 15 -1.32 37.46 15.38
C GLY A 15 -1.01 36.33 16.35
N THR A 16 -1.85 36.16 17.37
CA THR A 16 -1.95 34.87 18.05
C THR A 16 -2.57 33.88 17.06
N SER A 17 -1.75 33.32 16.20
CA SER A 17 -2.04 32.08 15.47
C SER A 17 -0.87 31.18 15.84
N GLY A 18 -0.95 30.50 16.97
CA GLY A 18 -1.66 29.23 16.95
C GLY A 18 -0.85 28.30 16.04
N CYS A 19 0.41 28.02 16.40
CA CYS A 19 1.08 26.86 15.86
C CYS A 19 0.48 25.65 16.58
N ASP A 20 -0.76 25.31 16.20
CA ASP A 20 -1.32 24.00 16.42
C ASP A 20 -0.43 23.02 15.64
N LEU A 21 0.55 22.44 16.34
CA LEU A 21 1.36 21.32 15.83
C LEU A 21 0.61 19.99 15.97
N THR A 22 -0.73 20.02 15.92
CA THR A 22 -1.58 18.83 15.92
C THR A 22 -2.56 18.89 14.75
N ALA A 23 -2.09 19.29 13.57
CA ALA A 23 -2.58 18.63 12.39
C ALA A 23 -1.88 17.27 12.39
N SER A 24 -2.57 16.21 12.81
CA SER A 24 -2.21 14.88 12.32
C SER A 24 -2.32 14.97 10.81
N ASP A 25 -1.19 15.23 10.17
CA ASP A 25 -0.91 15.04 8.75
C ASP A 25 -0.96 13.53 8.45
N THR A 26 -2.03 12.86 8.88
CA THR A 26 -2.46 11.62 8.25
C THR A 26 -3.19 12.11 7.01
N PRO A 27 -2.57 12.05 5.82
CA PRO A 27 -3.28 12.38 4.59
C PRO A 27 -4.59 11.60 4.58
N ASP A 28 -5.63 12.21 4.01
CA ASP A 28 -6.94 11.60 3.79
C ASP A 28 -6.76 10.46 2.77
N LEU A 29 -6.16 9.37 3.26
CA LEU A 29 -5.67 8.21 2.55
C LEU A 29 -6.80 7.21 2.33
N ALA A 30 -8.05 7.67 2.34
CA ALA A 30 -9.19 6.80 2.13
C ALA A 30 -9.38 6.55 0.63
N GLY A 31 -9.60 5.31 0.23
CA GLY A 31 -9.78 4.98 -1.17
C GLY A 31 -10.15 3.53 -1.41
N LEU A 32 -10.81 3.29 -2.53
CA LEU A 32 -11.00 1.96 -3.08
C LEU A 32 -9.95 1.74 -4.16
N TRP A 33 -9.33 0.56 -4.18
CA TRP A 33 -8.23 0.23 -5.08
C TRP A 33 -8.55 -1.07 -5.78
N THR A 34 -8.57 -1.06 -7.11
CA THR A 34 -8.89 -2.25 -7.90
C THR A 34 -7.89 -2.44 -9.02
N GLY A 35 -7.63 -3.69 -9.38
CA GLY A 35 -6.72 -3.97 -10.49
C GLY A 35 -6.28 -5.42 -10.56
N SER A 36 -5.29 -5.67 -11.40
CA SER A 36 -4.87 -7.04 -11.74
C SER A 36 -3.42 -7.14 -12.19
N ALA A 37 -2.94 -8.38 -12.19
CA ALA A 37 -1.66 -8.79 -12.74
C ALA A 37 -1.85 -10.03 -13.61
N LEU A 38 -1.18 -10.06 -14.76
CA LEU A 38 -0.94 -11.30 -15.48
C LEU A 38 0.45 -11.81 -15.11
N LEU A 39 0.51 -13.06 -14.68
CA LEU A 39 1.72 -13.71 -14.23
C LEU A 39 2.17 -14.75 -15.26
N PRO A 40 3.46 -15.14 -15.22
CA PRO A 40 3.93 -16.29 -15.98
C PRO A 40 3.10 -17.54 -15.69
N ASN A 41 3.13 -18.50 -16.63
CA ASN A 41 2.42 -19.78 -16.54
C ASN A 41 0.88 -19.68 -16.52
N GLY A 42 0.32 -18.51 -16.89
CA GLY A 42 -1.12 -18.34 -17.08
C GLY A 42 -1.91 -18.00 -15.81
N PHE A 43 -1.23 -17.74 -14.70
CA PHE A 43 -1.88 -17.20 -13.51
C PHE A 43 -2.33 -15.75 -13.75
N SER A 44 -3.49 -15.40 -13.22
CA SER A 44 -3.95 -14.02 -13.11
C SER A 44 -4.26 -13.71 -11.65
N ALA A 45 -3.77 -12.58 -11.15
CA ALA A 45 -4.13 -12.06 -9.85
C ALA A 45 -5.00 -10.82 -10.01
N SER A 46 -5.98 -10.63 -9.13
CA SER A 46 -6.76 -9.41 -9.03
C SER A 46 -7.01 -9.07 -7.57
N ALA A 47 -7.12 -7.79 -7.26
CA ALA A 47 -7.44 -7.34 -5.92
C ALA A 47 -8.50 -6.25 -5.94
N ASP A 48 -9.33 -6.24 -4.90
CA ASP A 48 -10.31 -5.23 -4.60
C ASP A 48 -10.11 -4.83 -3.14
N LEU A 49 -9.46 -3.69 -2.92
CA LEU A 49 -9.02 -3.21 -1.61
C LEU A 49 -9.73 -1.92 -1.24
N SER A 50 -9.92 -1.72 0.06
CA SER A 50 -10.42 -0.52 0.70
C SER A 50 -9.40 -0.07 1.72
N GLN A 51 -9.03 1.20 1.65
CA GLN A 51 -8.07 1.84 2.52
C GLN A 51 -8.79 2.86 3.40
N SER A 52 -8.45 2.89 4.68
CA SER A 52 -8.90 3.87 5.65
C SER A 52 -7.70 4.29 6.50
N GLY A 53 -7.10 5.43 6.18
CA GLY A 53 -5.80 5.83 6.74
C GLY A 53 -4.70 4.88 6.27
N THR A 54 -3.93 4.33 7.20
CA THR A 54 -2.88 3.34 6.89
C THR A 54 -3.42 1.92 6.76
N THR A 55 -4.63 1.64 7.26
CA THR A 55 -5.18 0.29 7.22
C THR A 55 -5.82 0.00 5.87
N VAL A 56 -5.48 -1.15 5.30
CA VAL A 56 -6.01 -1.67 4.04
C VAL A 56 -6.68 -3.01 4.30
N GLY A 57 -7.88 -3.19 3.74
CA GLY A 57 -8.62 -4.45 3.82
C GLY A 57 -9.42 -4.70 2.54
N GLY A 58 -9.69 -5.94 2.20
CA GLY A 58 -10.43 -6.29 0.99
C GLY A 58 -10.22 -7.74 0.60
N THR A 59 -10.20 -8.00 -0.71
CA THR A 59 -10.03 -9.35 -1.23
C THR A 59 -8.94 -9.43 -2.27
N LEU A 60 -8.21 -10.55 -2.26
CA LEU A 60 -7.28 -10.94 -3.30
C LEU A 60 -7.81 -12.22 -3.96
N ARG A 61 -7.71 -12.28 -5.28
CA ARG A 61 -8.01 -13.47 -6.08
C ARG A 61 -6.79 -13.85 -6.89
N ILE A 62 -6.48 -15.14 -6.93
CA ILE A 62 -5.45 -15.71 -7.80
C ILE A 62 -6.07 -16.90 -8.51
N SER A 63 -6.14 -16.85 -9.84
CA SER A 63 -6.82 -17.86 -10.66
C SER A 63 -6.34 -19.28 -10.34
N GLY A 64 -7.27 -20.17 -9.99
CA GLY A 64 -6.95 -21.56 -9.68
C GLY A 64 -6.36 -21.80 -8.29
N VAL A 65 -6.09 -20.75 -7.50
CA VAL A 65 -5.48 -20.86 -6.17
C VAL A 65 -6.36 -20.26 -5.07
N PHE A 66 -6.64 -18.96 -5.15
CA PHE A 66 -7.47 -18.23 -4.19
C PHE A 66 -8.73 -17.73 -4.89
N ASN A 67 -9.90 -18.08 -4.34
CA ASN A 67 -11.18 -17.63 -4.85
C ASN A 67 -11.91 -16.85 -3.76
N PRO A 68 -12.24 -15.58 -4.04
CA PRO A 68 -11.80 -14.40 -3.28
C PRO A 68 -11.41 -14.69 -1.83
N THR A 69 -10.19 -14.35 -1.46
CA THR A 69 -9.68 -14.55 -0.10
C THR A 69 -9.48 -13.21 0.58
N ASP A 70 -9.92 -13.12 1.84
CA ASP A 70 -9.76 -11.92 2.64
C ASP A 70 -8.29 -11.55 2.77
N PHE A 71 -8.04 -10.27 2.63
CA PHE A 71 -6.74 -9.65 2.60
C PHE A 71 -6.80 -8.40 3.47
N SER A 72 -5.89 -8.27 4.43
CA SER A 72 -5.75 -7.05 5.20
C SER A 72 -4.32 -6.85 5.68
N GLY A 73 -3.99 -5.60 5.94
CA GLY A 73 -2.70 -5.19 6.50
C GLY A 73 -2.62 -3.68 6.62
N ASP A 74 -1.49 -3.20 7.10
CA ASP A 74 -1.24 -1.78 7.28
C ASP A 74 -0.10 -1.34 6.34
N ILE A 75 -0.25 -0.13 5.83
CA ILE A 75 0.80 0.60 5.11
C ILE A 75 1.81 1.11 6.13
N ASP A 76 3.08 0.79 5.92
CA ASP A 76 4.18 1.25 6.76
C ASP A 76 4.55 2.72 6.53
N ASP A 77 5.49 3.25 7.32
CA ASP A 77 5.97 4.63 7.22
C ASP A 77 6.67 4.94 5.87
N LEU A 78 6.94 3.92 5.04
CA LEU A 78 7.48 4.05 3.69
C LEU A 78 6.40 3.98 2.61
N GLY A 79 5.12 3.94 2.99
CA GLY A 79 4.01 3.82 2.05
C GLY A 79 3.84 2.41 1.49
N ARG A 80 4.27 1.37 2.20
CA ARG A 80 4.26 -0.01 1.70
C ARG A 80 3.34 -0.93 2.47
N LEU A 81 2.53 -1.69 1.73
CA LEU A 81 1.72 -2.78 2.23
C LEU A 81 2.37 -4.12 1.87
N SER A 82 2.91 -4.81 2.87
CA SER A 82 3.48 -6.15 2.70
C SER A 82 2.43 -7.22 3.01
N TRP A 83 2.43 -8.31 2.24
CA TRP A 83 1.45 -9.37 2.42
C TRP A 83 2.01 -10.75 2.11
N THR A 84 1.34 -11.77 2.67
CA THR A 84 1.61 -13.18 2.39
C THR A 84 0.32 -13.97 2.57
N LEU A 85 0.05 -14.87 1.64
CA LEU A 85 -1.00 -15.88 1.72
C LEU A 85 -0.39 -17.26 1.41
N GLN A 86 -0.98 -18.31 1.95
CA GLN A 86 -0.54 -19.68 1.71
C GLN A 86 -1.72 -20.55 1.29
N SER A 87 -1.53 -21.36 0.25
CA SER A 87 -2.47 -22.38 -0.20
C SER A 87 -1.74 -23.71 -0.33
N GLY A 88 -1.98 -24.64 0.60
CA GLY A 88 -1.20 -25.87 0.67
C GLY A 88 0.30 -25.60 0.82
N CYS A 89 1.10 -26.03 -0.16
CA CYS A 89 2.54 -25.80 -0.23
C CYS A 89 2.93 -24.49 -0.94
N GLU A 90 1.98 -23.83 -1.62
CA GLU A 90 2.24 -22.61 -2.39
C GLU A 90 2.21 -21.40 -1.47
N ARG A 91 3.27 -20.60 -1.47
CA ARG A 91 3.36 -19.36 -0.72
C ARG A 91 3.33 -18.18 -1.68
N TRP A 92 2.28 -17.38 -1.58
CA TRP A 92 2.10 -16.15 -2.34
C TRP A 92 2.45 -14.96 -1.46
N SER A 93 3.17 -13.99 -2.00
CA SER A 93 3.60 -12.82 -1.23
C SER A 93 3.81 -11.62 -2.12
N GLY A 94 3.85 -10.44 -1.52
CA GLY A 94 4.09 -9.22 -2.26
C GLY A 94 4.27 -8.00 -1.36
N ILE A 95 4.66 -6.90 -2.01
CA ILE A 95 4.77 -5.59 -1.40
C ILE A 95 4.15 -4.62 -2.39
N LEU A 96 3.09 -3.93 -2.01
CA LEU A 96 2.47 -2.86 -2.78
C LEU A 96 2.96 -1.53 -2.21
N SER A 97 3.42 -0.63 -3.06
CA SER A 97 3.77 0.74 -2.69
C SER A 97 2.64 1.66 -3.15
N LEU A 98 2.20 2.53 -2.24
CA LEU A 98 1.22 3.56 -2.54
C LEU A 98 1.93 4.79 -3.11
N ASP A 99 1.52 5.19 -4.31
CA ASP A 99 1.83 6.49 -4.89
C ASP A 99 0.55 7.33 -4.93
N GLU A 100 0.41 8.22 -3.94
CA GLU A 100 -0.74 9.11 -3.83
C GLU A 100 -0.80 10.14 -4.96
N SER A 101 0.35 10.50 -5.54
CA SER A 101 0.40 11.53 -6.60
C SER A 101 -0.13 11.01 -7.93
N GLU A 102 -0.06 9.70 -8.13
CA GLU A 102 -0.52 9.01 -9.34
C GLU A 102 -1.80 8.21 -9.11
N ASP A 103 -2.44 8.33 -7.94
CA ASP A 103 -3.62 7.54 -7.55
C ASP A 103 -3.42 6.04 -7.84
N ARG A 104 -2.23 5.51 -7.51
CA ARG A 104 -1.83 4.15 -7.86
C ARG A 104 -1.23 3.40 -6.66
N MET A 105 -1.64 2.15 -6.47
CA MET A 105 -0.89 1.18 -5.67
C MET A 105 -0.27 0.14 -6.60
N GLU A 106 1.05 -0.03 -6.52
CA GLU A 106 1.76 -0.96 -7.38
C GLU A 106 2.83 -1.72 -6.63
N GLY A 107 3.02 -2.99 -6.98
CA GLY A 107 4.24 -3.68 -6.59
C GLY A 107 4.24 -5.16 -6.89
N SER A 108 5.20 -5.85 -6.31
CA SER A 108 5.48 -7.23 -6.68
C SER A 108 4.43 -8.19 -6.14
N ILE A 109 4.13 -9.22 -6.92
CA ILE A 109 3.49 -10.47 -6.50
C ILE A 109 4.44 -11.62 -6.84
N ASN A 110 4.66 -12.52 -5.88
CA ASN A 110 5.60 -13.63 -5.98
C ASN A 110 4.97 -14.91 -5.44
N LEU A 111 5.05 -15.96 -6.23
CA LEU A 111 4.78 -17.34 -5.86
C LEU A 111 6.11 -18.05 -5.57
N ASP A 112 6.30 -18.44 -4.32
CA ASP A 112 7.27 -19.45 -3.92
C ASP A 112 6.56 -20.82 -3.91
N ALA A 113 6.96 -21.65 -4.86
CA ALA A 113 6.49 -23.02 -5.04
C ALA A 113 7.60 -24.05 -4.77
N GLY A 114 8.69 -23.68 -4.08
CA GLY A 114 9.85 -24.57 -3.89
C GLY A 114 9.52 -25.88 -3.16
N SER A 115 8.42 -25.90 -2.41
CA SER A 115 7.92 -27.09 -1.71
C SER A 115 6.77 -27.81 -2.44
N CYS A 116 6.38 -27.34 -3.63
CA CYS A 116 5.29 -27.90 -4.40
C CYS A 116 5.79 -28.76 -5.56
N PRO A 117 5.40 -30.03 -5.65
CA PRO A 117 5.62 -30.81 -6.86
C PRO A 117 4.83 -30.18 -8.01
N ASP A 118 5.44 -30.14 -9.19
CA ASP A 118 4.83 -29.71 -10.47
C ASP A 118 4.42 -28.24 -10.61
N THR A 119 4.39 -27.46 -9.52
CA THR A 119 4.21 -25.99 -9.58
C THR A 119 5.56 -25.29 -9.75
N ARG A 120 5.65 -24.38 -10.72
CA ARG A 120 6.81 -23.47 -10.86
C ARG A 120 6.51 -22.14 -10.20
N GLY A 121 7.55 -21.55 -9.58
CA GLY A 121 7.48 -20.19 -9.08
C GLY A 121 7.09 -19.21 -10.19
N ALA A 122 6.40 -18.14 -9.81
CA ALA A 122 5.94 -17.09 -10.72
C ALA A 122 6.07 -15.74 -10.03
N SER A 123 6.40 -14.69 -10.79
CA SER A 123 6.48 -13.34 -10.27
C SER A 123 5.95 -12.35 -11.29
N GLY A 124 5.39 -11.25 -10.81
CA GLY A 124 4.90 -10.16 -11.66
C GLY A 124 4.59 -8.92 -10.84
N THR A 125 3.92 -7.97 -11.49
CA THR A 125 3.57 -6.69 -10.89
C THR A 125 2.05 -6.57 -10.82
N LEU A 126 1.53 -6.41 -9.62
CA LEU A 126 0.14 -6.05 -9.37
C LEU A 126 0.03 -4.53 -9.40
N ARG A 127 -0.86 -4.04 -10.25
CA ARG A 127 -1.20 -2.62 -10.37
C ARG A 127 -2.65 -2.45 -9.99
N LEU A 128 -2.90 -1.57 -9.03
CA LEU A 128 -4.22 -1.17 -8.58
C LEU A 128 -4.36 0.32 -8.78
N GLU A 129 -5.48 0.72 -9.36
CA GLU A 129 -5.84 2.12 -9.56
C GLU A 129 -6.91 2.49 -8.55
N ARG A 130 -6.91 3.77 -8.15
CA ARG A 130 -7.97 4.28 -7.29
C ARG A 130 -9.29 4.24 -8.05
N SER A 131 -10.25 3.48 -7.53
CA SER A 131 -11.60 3.43 -8.06
C SER A 131 -12.37 4.68 -7.61
N THR A 132 -12.78 5.49 -8.57
CA THR A 132 -13.76 6.55 -8.36
C THR A 132 -15.14 5.92 -8.41
N GLY A 133 -15.68 5.58 -7.24
CA GLY A 133 -17.07 5.11 -7.11
C GLY A 133 -18.09 6.10 -7.68
#